data_AF-A0A1E3QRP5-F1
#
_entry.id   AF-A0A1E3QRP5-F1
#
_cell.length_a   1.000
_cell.length_b   1.000
_cell.length_c   1.000
_cell.angle_alpha   90.00
_cell.angle_beta   90.00
_cell.angle_gamma   90.00
#
_symmetry.space_group_name_H-M   'P 1'
#
loop_
_entity.id
_entity.type
_entity.pdbx_description
1 polymer ?
#
loop_
_entity_poly.entity_id
_entity_poly.type
_entity_poly.pdbx_seq_one_letter_code
_entity_poly.pdbx_strand_id
1 'polypeptide(L)' 'MSVQAPYLLSKWLDPVFSIAVGAAAYYSYEKRVGRKEGHTLNELVMKRFFESKRN' A
#
# COMPACT_ATOMS: atom_id res chain seq x y z
N MET A 1 9.92 -14.06 34.50
CA MET A 1 10.05 -12.79 33.76
C MET A 1 9.20 -12.89 32.50
N SER A 2 7.99 -12.33 32.49
CA SER A 2 7.19 -12.24 31.27
C SER A 2 7.68 -11.03 30.47
N VAL A 3 8.28 -11.30 29.32
CA VAL A 3 8.70 -10.23 28.39
C VAL A 3 7.43 -9.69 27.73
N GLN A 4 6.75 -8.75 28.39
CA GLN A 4 5.71 -7.95 27.75
C GLN A 4 6.40 -6.96 26.81
N ALA A 5 6.26 -7.14 25.50
CA ALA A 5 6.73 -6.20 24.50
C ALA A 5 5.83 -4.93 24.58
N PRO A 6 6.27 -3.82 25.21
CA PRO A 6 5.36 -2.72 25.58
C PRO A 6 4.86 -1.92 24.39
N TYR A 7 5.54 -2.06 23.25
CA TYR A 7 5.36 -1.23 22.06
C TYR A 7 4.86 -2.02 20.85
N LEU A 8 4.63 -3.33 21.00
CA LEU A 8 4.02 -4.14 19.95
C LEU A 8 2.51 -4.01 20.05
N LEU A 9 1.89 -3.21 19.18
CA LEU A 9 0.43 -3.14 19.06
C LEU A 9 -0.15 -4.53 18.73
N SER A 10 0.56 -5.30 17.90
CA SER A 10 0.47 -6.76 17.76
C SER A 10 1.50 -7.22 16.72
N LYS A 11 2.06 -8.42 16.90
CA LYS A 11 3.06 -9.02 15.98
C LYS A 11 2.62 -9.02 14.50
N TRP A 12 1.31 -9.06 14.27
CA TRP A 12 0.72 -9.07 12.93
C TRP A 12 0.16 -7.71 12.50
N LEU A 13 -0.15 -6.84 13.46
CA LEU A 13 -0.72 -5.53 13.18
C LEU A 13 0.34 -4.54 12.69
N ASP A 14 1.55 -4.59 13.23
CA ASP A 14 2.65 -3.71 12.83
C ASP A 14 3.03 -3.86 11.33
N PRO A 15 3.18 -5.08 10.77
CA PRO A 15 3.41 -5.24 9.33
C PRO A 15 2.24 -4.73 8.48
N VAL A 16 1.00 -4.98 8.89
CA VAL A 16 -0.20 -4.53 8.15
C VAL A 16 -0.27 -3.00 8.14
N PHE A 17 -0.03 -2.36 9.28
CA PHE A 17 0.02 -0.91 9.39
C PHE A 17 1.15 -0.32 8.55
N SER A 18 2.34 -0.93 8.59
CA SER A 18 3.50 -0.46 7.82
C SER A 18 3.22 -0.49 6.31
N ILE A 19 2.60 -1.57 5.82
CA ILE A 19 2.19 -1.69 4.41
C ILE A 19 1.12 -0.65 4.08
N ALA A 20 0.10 -0.49 4.93
CA ALA A 20 -0.99 0.45 4.72
C ALA A 20 -0.51 1.91 4.68
N VAL A 21 0.35 2.30 5.62
CA VAL A 21 0.94 3.65 5.68
C VAL A 21 1.84 3.90 4.48
N GLY A 22 2.66 2.93 4.08
CA GLY A 22 3.49 3.03 2.88
C GLY A 22 2.66 3.22 1.61
N ALA A 23 1.59 2.45 1.45
CA ALA A 23 0.65 2.60 0.34
C ALA A 23 -0.02 3.98 0.35
N ALA A 24 -0.55 4.40 1.49
CA ALA A 24 -1.22 5.70 1.64
C ALA A 24 -0.28 6.88 1.35
N ALA A 25 0.98 6.81 1.81
CA ALA A 25 1.99 7.81 1.52
C ALA A 25 2.27 7.90 0.01
N TYR A 26 2.36 6.77 -0.68
CA TYR A 26 2.54 6.73 -2.13
C TYR A 26 1.35 7.35 -2.87
N TYR A 27 0.11 7.02 -2.49
CA TYR A 27 -1.08 7.66 -3.05
C TYR A 27 -1.10 9.18 -2.83
N SER A 28 -0.72 9.63 -1.63
CA SER A 28 -0.60 11.06 -1.31
C SER A 28 0.46 11.75 -2.17
N TYR A 29 1.59 11.08 -2.42
CA TYR A 29 2.64 11.57 -3.31
C TYR A 29 2.15 11.70 -4.75
N GLU A 30 1.48 10.68 -5.30
CA GLU A 30 0.93 10.73 -6.66
C GLU A 30 -0.04 11.90 -6.84
N LYS A 31 -0.90 12.15 -5.85
CA LYS A 31 -1.85 13.26 -5.85
C LYS A 31 -1.17 14.63 -5.86
N ARG A 32 -0.01 14.77 -5.20
CA ARG A 32 0.73 16.05 -5.11
C ARG A 32 1.60 16.32 -6.32
N VAL A 33 2.18 15.28 -6.92
CA VAL A 33 3.10 15.41 -8.07
C VAL A 33 2.36 15.60 -9.40
N GLY A 34 1.04 15.35 -9.43
CA GLY A 34 0.24 15.60 -10.63
C GLY A 34 0.63 14.64 -11.76
N ARG A 35 0.69 13.34 -11.45
CA ARG A 35 0.95 12.31 -12.47
C ARG A 35 -0.08 12.41 -13.59
N LYS A 36 0.38 12.30 -14.85
CA LYS A 36 -0.50 12.31 -16.03
C LYS A 36 -1.59 11.24 -15.89
N GLU A 37 -2.81 11.58 -16.29
CA GLU A 37 -3.94 10.65 -16.37
C GLU A 37 -3.53 9.38 -17.16
N GLY A 38 -3.92 8.19 -16.70
CA GLY A 38 -3.53 6.91 -17.32
C GLY A 38 -2.24 6.26 -16.79
N HIS A 39 -1.48 6.96 -15.94
CA HIS A 39 -0.22 6.46 -15.35
C HIS A 39 -0.26 6.35 -13.82
N THR A 40 -1.45 6.30 -13.22
CA THR A 40 -1.58 6.07 -11.78
C THR A 40 -1.30 4.61 -11.44
N LEU A 41 -0.81 4.35 -10.23
CA LEU A 41 -0.56 2.98 -9.77
C LEU A 41 -1.82 2.11 -9.86
N ASN A 42 -2.99 2.68 -9.52
CA ASN A 42 -4.26 1.96 -9.58
C ASN A 42 -4.62 1.53 -11.00
N GLU A 43 -4.40 2.37 -12.01
CA GLU A 43 -4.63 2.00 -13.40
C GLU A 43 -3.66 0.91 -13.86
N LEU A 44 -2.40 0.98 -13.46
CA LEU A 44 -1.39 -0.04 -13.79
C LEU A 44 -1.71 -1.38 -13.12
N VAL A 45 -2.13 -1.37 -11.86
CA VAL A 45 -2.58 -2.55 -11.13
C VAL A 45 -3.85 -3.11 -11.75
N MET A 46 -4.84 -2.26 -12.07
CA MET A 46 -6.06 -2.65 -12.78
C MET A 46 -5.73 -3.32 -14.10
N LYS A 47 -4.89 -2.72 -14.95
CA LYS A 47 -4.43 -3.33 -16.20
C LYS A 47 -3.76 -4.67 -15.93
N ARG A 48 -2.81 -4.73 -14.99
CA ARG A 48 -2.08 -5.98 -14.72
C ARG A 48 -2.98 -7.12 -14.22
N PHE A 49 -3.97 -6.86 -13.38
CA PHE A 49 -4.80 -7.92 -12.79
C PHE A 49 -6.09 -8.21 -13.57
N PHE A 50 -6.71 -7.19 -14.18
CA PHE A 50 -7.96 -7.36 -14.94
C PHE A 50 -7.72 -7.64 -16.42
N GLU A 51 -6.64 -7.11 -17.02
CA GLU A 51 -6.30 -7.35 -18.43
C GLU A 51 -5.60 -8.71 -18.61
N SER A 52 -4.80 -9.14 -17.61
CA SER A 52 -4.25 -10.50 -17.57
C SER A 52 -5.32 -11.60 -17.50
N LYS A 53 -6.57 -11.27 -17.14
CA LYS A 53 -7.68 -12.22 -17.11
C LYS A 53 -8.41 -12.35 -18.47
N ARG A 54 -7.95 -11.61 -19.49
CA ARG A 54 -8.51 -11.58 -20.86
C ARG A 54 -7.57 -12.21 -21.90
N ASN A 55 -6.69 -13.11 -21.47
CA ASN A 55 -5.85 -13.92 -22.36
C ASN A 55 -5.81 -15.37 -21.86
#